data_AF-A0A3N1HTC2-F1
#
_entry.id   AF-A0A3N1HTC2-F1
#
_cell.length_a   1.000
_cell.length_b   1.000
_cell.length_c   1.000
_cell.angle_alpha   90.00
_cell.angle_beta   90.00
_cell.angle_gamma   90.00
#
_symmetry.space_group_name_H-M   'P 1'
#
loop_
_entity.id
_entity.type
_entity.pdbx_description
1 polymer ?
#
loop_
_entity_poly.entity_id
_entity_poly.type
_entity_poly.pdbx_seq_one_letter_code
_entity_poly.pdbx_strand_id
1 'polypeptide(L)'
;MAGGPGGAAADAAPGTPRTAASRVDITEAARELLDRLRARHGPLMFHQSGGCCDGSSPMCYPEGEFLTGAGDVLLGDVAGAPFWMSASQYTYWRHTHLTVDVVPGRGSGFSVEAPEGVRFLIRSRLLTDEEDALPEVLPGG
;
A
#
# COMPACT_ATOMS: atom_id res chain seq x y z
N MET A 1 -14.25 -22.42 32.17
CA MET A 1 -14.21 -21.00 31.76
C MET A 1 -12.95 -20.83 30.94
N ALA A 2 -13.11 -20.76 29.62
CA ALA A 2 -12.03 -20.91 28.64
C ALA A 2 -11.03 -19.75 28.70
N GLY A 3 -9.74 -20.09 28.67
CA GLY A 3 -8.65 -19.14 28.43
C GLY A 3 -8.70 -18.65 26.98
N GLY A 4 -8.60 -17.35 26.80
CA GLY A 4 -8.41 -16.74 25.48
C GLY A 4 -6.93 -16.70 25.13
N PRO A 5 -6.52 -17.04 23.89
CA PRO A 5 -5.15 -16.80 23.47
C PRO A 5 -5.01 -15.31 23.13
N GLY A 6 -4.14 -14.63 23.89
CA GLY A 6 -3.61 -13.34 23.49
C GLY A 6 -2.81 -13.51 22.21
N GLY A 7 -3.27 -12.88 21.13
CA GLY A 7 -2.53 -12.78 19.88
C GLY A 7 -1.28 -11.94 20.12
N ALA A 8 -0.14 -12.60 20.22
CA ALA A 8 1.16 -11.96 20.24
C ALA A 8 1.33 -11.14 18.96
N ALA A 9 1.61 -9.84 19.14
CA ALA A 9 2.21 -9.03 18.09
C ALA A 9 3.53 -9.70 17.70
N ALA A 10 3.65 -10.12 16.45
CA ALA A 10 4.91 -10.61 15.93
C ALA A 10 5.85 -9.40 15.82
N ASP A 11 6.85 -9.35 16.71
CA ASP A 11 7.96 -8.41 16.64
C ASP A 11 8.68 -8.56 15.30
N ALA A 12 8.53 -7.56 14.43
CA ALA A 12 9.42 -7.38 13.29
C ALA A 12 10.81 -7.01 13.84
N ALA A 13 11.82 -7.79 13.46
CA ALA A 13 13.22 -7.60 13.86
C ALA A 13 13.75 -6.18 13.57
N PRO A 14 14.72 -5.68 14.34
CA PRO A 14 15.26 -4.32 14.16
C PRO A 14 15.96 -4.20 12.80
N GLY A 15 15.35 -3.41 11.91
CA GLY A 15 15.82 -3.16 10.55
C GLY A 15 17.08 -2.31 10.52
N THR A 16 17.92 -2.58 9.52
CA THR A 16 19.10 -1.81 9.08
C THR A 16 18.87 -0.30 9.15
N PRO A 17 19.86 0.53 9.56
CA PRO A 17 19.74 1.98 9.57
C PRO A 17 19.39 2.49 8.16
N ARG A 18 18.15 2.97 8.02
CA ARG A 18 17.61 3.45 6.75
C ARG A 18 17.98 4.93 6.62
N THR A 19 18.80 5.27 5.63
CA THR A 19 19.22 6.66 5.36
C THR A 19 18.06 7.56 4.91
N ALA A 20 16.93 6.96 4.53
CA ALA A 20 15.68 7.65 4.24
C ALA A 20 14.48 6.68 4.39
N ALA A 21 13.29 7.19 4.69
CA ALA A 21 12.16 6.36 5.06
C ALA A 21 11.21 6.04 3.88
N SER A 22 11.19 4.79 3.38
CA SER A 22 10.02 4.29 2.61
C SER A 22 8.77 4.42 3.47
N ARG A 23 7.70 4.95 2.86
CA ARG A 23 6.40 5.22 3.48
C ARG A 23 5.37 4.13 3.21
N VAL A 24 5.71 3.14 2.40
CA VAL A 24 4.82 2.06 2.00
C VAL A 24 5.57 0.73 1.90
N ASP A 25 4.96 -0.34 2.41
CA ASP A 25 5.38 -1.73 2.26
C ASP A 25 4.21 -2.59 1.76
N ILE A 26 4.47 -3.88 1.54
CA ILE A 26 3.48 -4.87 1.15
C ILE A 26 3.65 -6.17 1.96
N THR A 27 2.55 -6.80 2.36
CA THR A 27 2.58 -8.11 3.02
C THR A 27 2.94 -9.21 2.02
N GLU A 28 3.41 -10.36 2.51
CA GLU A 28 3.74 -11.50 1.65
C GLU A 28 2.51 -11.99 0.87
N ALA A 29 1.34 -12.11 1.52
CA ALA A 29 0.11 -12.52 0.86
C ALA A 29 -0.31 -11.56 -0.27
N ALA A 30 -0.14 -10.25 -0.06
CA ALA A 30 -0.42 -9.25 -1.09
C ALA A 30 0.62 -9.28 -2.23
N ARG A 31 1.90 -9.53 -1.91
CA ARG A 31 2.96 -9.73 -2.91
C ARG A 31 2.67 -10.92 -3.81
N GLU A 32 2.32 -12.07 -3.24
CA GLU A 32 1.98 -13.26 -4.01
C GLU A 32 0.80 -13.03 -4.96
N LEU A 33 -0.22 -12.30 -4.51
CA LEU A 33 -1.33 -11.90 -5.36
C LEU A 33 -0.85 -10.96 -6.48
N LEU A 34 -0.07 -9.94 -6.14
CA LEU A 34 0.46 -8.97 -7.09
C LEU A 34 1.28 -9.66 -8.19
N ASP A 35 2.13 -10.62 -7.84
CA ASP A 35 2.93 -11.38 -8.81
C ASP A 35 2.06 -12.20 -9.77
N ARG A 36 0.99 -12.84 -9.26
CA ARG A 36 0.03 -13.56 -10.12
C ARG A 36 -0.71 -12.61 -11.08
N LEU A 37 -1.13 -11.46 -10.58
CA LEU A 37 -1.80 -10.45 -11.40
C LEU A 37 -0.84 -9.89 -12.45
N ARG A 38 0.41 -9.60 -12.07
CA ARG A 38 1.45 -9.11 -12.98
C ARG A 38 1.76 -10.10 -14.09
N ALA A 39 1.80 -11.39 -13.79
CA ALA A 39 1.98 -12.43 -14.81
C ALA A 39 0.86 -12.45 -15.85
N ARG A 40 -0.35 -12.00 -15.50
CA ARG A 40 -1.52 -11.96 -16.39
C ARG A 40 -1.69 -10.63 -17.11
N HIS A 41 -1.43 -9.52 -16.43
CA HIS A 41 -1.76 -8.18 -16.90
C HIS A 41 -0.54 -7.35 -17.31
N GLY A 42 0.68 -7.85 -17.09
CA GLY A 42 1.91 -7.08 -17.27
C GLY A 42 2.24 -6.21 -16.06
N PRO A 43 3.10 -5.19 -16.21
CA PRO A 43 3.42 -4.25 -15.14
C PRO A 43 2.18 -3.64 -14.50
N LEU A 44 2.21 -3.43 -13.19
CA LEU A 44 1.06 -2.98 -12.40
C LEU A 44 1.44 -1.75 -11.59
N MET A 45 0.45 -0.95 -11.26
CA MET A 45 0.56 0.21 -10.37
C MET A 45 -0.58 0.23 -9.36
N PHE A 46 -0.36 0.91 -8.24
CA PHE A 46 -1.40 1.22 -7.27
C PHE A 46 -1.76 2.70 -7.30
N HIS A 47 -3.05 3.00 -7.08
CA HIS A 47 -3.50 4.34 -6.77
C HIS A 47 -4.50 4.34 -5.62
N GLN A 48 -4.34 5.29 -4.70
CA GLN A 48 -5.25 5.52 -3.59
C GLN A 48 -5.78 6.95 -3.61
N SER A 49 -7.02 7.11 -4.10
CA SER A 49 -7.78 8.36 -4.06
C SER A 49 -8.68 8.44 -2.82
N GLY A 50 -8.79 9.62 -2.20
CA GLY A 50 -9.80 9.86 -1.15
C GLY A 50 -11.17 10.16 -1.78
N GLY A 51 -12.11 9.20 -1.77
CA GLY A 51 -13.43 9.33 -2.39
C GLY A 51 -14.38 8.15 -2.10
N CYS A 52 -15.70 8.40 -2.14
CA CYS A 52 -16.72 7.74 -1.30
C CYS A 52 -17.27 6.35 -1.72
N CYS A 53 -17.68 5.59 -0.69
CA CYS A 53 -18.29 4.26 -0.55
C CYS A 53 -17.39 3.03 -0.32
N ASP A 54 -16.08 3.13 -0.53
CA ASP A 54 -15.05 2.13 -0.15
C ASP A 54 -13.67 2.78 0.15
N GLY A 55 -13.68 4.11 0.26
CA GLY A 55 -12.61 5.10 0.02
C GLY A 55 -11.31 5.06 0.82
N SER A 56 -10.88 3.91 1.27
CA SER A 56 -9.54 3.67 1.83
C SER A 56 -8.80 2.50 1.18
N SER A 57 -9.46 1.73 0.31
CA SER A 57 -8.81 0.59 -0.37
C SER A 57 -7.90 1.10 -1.48
N PRO A 58 -6.65 0.61 -1.57
CA PRO A 58 -5.80 0.93 -2.71
C PRO A 58 -6.28 0.13 -3.91
N MET A 59 -6.33 0.77 -5.07
CA MET A 59 -6.75 0.15 -6.33
C MET A 59 -5.52 -0.24 -7.13
N CYS A 60 -5.53 -1.42 -7.74
CA CYS A 60 -4.46 -1.97 -8.56
C CYS A 60 -4.87 -1.92 -10.04
N TYR A 61 -4.02 -1.36 -10.89
CA TYR A 61 -4.24 -1.18 -12.32
C TYR A 61 -3.03 -1.70 -13.11
N PRO A 62 -3.19 -2.06 -14.40
CA PRO A 62 -2.06 -2.14 -15.31
C PRO A 62 -1.34 -0.78 -15.37
N GLU A 63 -0.02 -0.81 -15.39
CA GLU A 63 0.78 0.41 -15.37
C GLU A 63 0.48 1.30 -16.59
N GLY A 64 0.15 2.57 -16.33
CA GLY A 64 -0.22 3.55 -17.35
C GLY A 64 -1.72 3.62 -17.68
N GLU A 65 -2.56 2.71 -17.17
CA GLU A 65 -4.02 2.80 -17.37
C GLU A 65 -4.67 3.84 -16.45
N PHE A 66 -4.15 4.00 -15.24
CA PHE A 66 -4.50 5.14 -14.39
C PHE A 66 -3.52 6.29 -14.65
N LEU A 67 -4.03 7.41 -15.17
CA LEU A 67 -3.22 8.59 -15.43
C LEU A 67 -3.00 9.37 -14.14
N THR A 68 -1.77 9.38 -13.64
CA THR A 68 -1.34 10.23 -12.53
C THR A 68 -0.98 11.62 -13.02
N GLY A 69 -1.07 12.62 -12.13
CA GLY A 69 -0.71 14.00 -12.46
C GLY A 69 -0.20 14.79 -11.26
N ALA A 70 -0.17 16.11 -11.39
CA ALA A 70 0.32 17.02 -10.34
C ALA A 70 -0.47 16.95 -9.01
N GLY A 71 -1.65 16.31 -9.03
CA GLY A 71 -2.47 16.06 -7.85
C GLY A 71 -2.15 14.74 -7.13
N ASP A 72 -1.15 13.98 -7.60
CA ASP A 72 -0.79 12.68 -7.06
C ASP A 72 0.66 12.66 -6.56
N VAL A 73 0.87 11.96 -5.46
CA VAL A 73 2.16 11.79 -4.79
C VAL A 73 2.57 10.33 -4.93
N LEU A 74 3.76 10.09 -5.46
CA LEU A 74 4.37 8.77 -5.48
C LEU A 74 4.91 8.46 -4.08
N LEU A 75 4.26 7.55 -3.36
CA LEU A 75 4.67 7.18 -1.99
C LEU A 75 5.87 6.23 -1.96
N GLY A 76 6.07 5.48 -3.04
CA GLY A 76 7.14 4.50 -3.14
C GLY A 76 6.83 3.42 -4.17
N ASP A 77 7.65 2.37 -4.13
CA ASP A 77 7.47 1.16 -4.93
C ASP A 77 7.18 -0.02 -3.98
N VAL A 78 6.15 -0.81 -4.30
CA VAL A 78 5.82 -2.05 -3.60
C VAL A 78 6.00 -3.24 -4.55
N ALA A 79 7.09 -3.97 -4.34
CA ALA A 79 7.39 -5.18 -5.11
C ALA A 79 7.44 -4.95 -6.64
N GLY A 80 7.95 -3.80 -7.10
CA GLY A 80 8.02 -3.42 -8.51
C GLY A 80 6.72 -2.82 -9.07
N ALA A 81 5.80 -2.39 -8.21
CA ALA A 81 4.61 -1.64 -8.59
C ALA A 81 4.65 -0.26 -7.91
N PRO A 82 4.62 0.86 -8.67
CA PRO A 82 4.60 2.19 -8.06
C PRO A 82 3.27 2.43 -7.33
N PHE A 83 3.34 2.99 -6.12
CA PHE A 83 2.18 3.29 -5.30
C PHE A 83 1.94 4.80 -5.24
N TRP A 84 0.84 5.23 -5.85
CA TRP A 84 0.43 6.62 -5.90
C TRP A 84 -0.70 6.91 -4.92
N MET A 85 -0.72 8.13 -4.39
CA MET A 85 -1.79 8.61 -3.52
C MET A 85 -2.15 10.04 -3.89
N SER A 86 -3.43 10.37 -3.92
CA SER A 86 -3.86 11.77 -4.12
C SER A 86 -3.24 12.69 -3.05
N ALA A 87 -2.82 13.90 -3.43
CA ALA A 87 -2.16 14.85 -2.53
C ALA A 87 -3.01 15.23 -1.30
N SER A 88 -4.34 15.25 -1.45
CA SER A 88 -5.30 15.46 -0.37
C SER A 88 -5.25 14.33 0.66
N GLN A 89 -5.22 13.07 0.21
CA GLN A 89 -5.01 11.93 1.09
C GLN A 89 -3.62 11.97 1.71
N TYR A 90 -2.57 12.19 0.91
CA TYR A 90 -1.20 12.21 1.42
C TYR A 90 -1.04 13.17 2.60
N THR A 91 -1.66 14.35 2.55
CA THR A 91 -1.64 15.32 3.67
C THR A 91 -2.14 14.73 5.00
N TYR A 92 -3.11 13.81 4.94
CA TYR A 92 -3.66 13.10 6.11
C TYR A 92 -2.75 11.94 6.56
N TRP A 93 -2.15 11.21 5.62
CA TRP A 93 -1.34 10.02 5.90
C TRP A 93 0.17 10.31 6.04
N ARG A 94 0.61 11.56 5.90
CA ARG A 94 2.03 11.97 5.89
C ARG A 94 2.84 11.64 7.16
N HIS A 95 2.22 11.21 8.25
CA HIS A 95 2.91 10.77 9.47
C HIS A 95 2.68 9.28 9.74
N THR A 96 2.31 8.53 8.70
CA THR A 96 2.03 7.10 8.80
C THR A 96 2.90 6.31 7.84
N HIS A 97 3.22 5.10 8.27
CA HIS A 97 3.71 4.05 7.40
C HIS A 97 2.53 3.22 6.91
N LEU A 98 2.43 3.03 5.60
CA LEU A 98 1.38 2.23 4.99
C LEU A 98 1.88 0.81 4.71
N THR A 99 0.99 -0.16 4.79
CA THR A 99 1.26 -1.52 4.36
C THR A 99 0.09 -2.00 3.52
N VAL A 100 0.38 -2.33 2.26
CA VAL A 100 -0.56 -2.97 1.35
C VAL A 100 -0.73 -4.42 1.77
N ASP A 101 -1.95 -4.81 2.09
CA ASP A 101 -2.35 -6.16 2.43
C ASP A 101 -3.49 -6.63 1.52
N VAL A 102 -3.87 -7.90 1.62
CA VAL A 102 -4.98 -8.49 0.88
C VAL A 102 -5.92 -9.20 1.84
N VAL A 103 -7.23 -9.04 1.62
CA VAL A 103 -8.26 -9.73 2.38
C VAL A 103 -9.35 -10.28 1.46
N PRO A 104 -10.07 -11.34 1.85
CA PRO A 104 -11.28 -11.77 1.15
C PRO A 104 -12.30 -10.64 1.10
N GLY A 105 -12.96 -10.47 -0.05
CA GLY A 105 -13.96 -9.43 -0.21
C GLY A 105 -14.09 -8.98 -1.65
N ARG A 106 -15.19 -8.26 -1.92
CA ARG A 106 -15.42 -7.68 -3.23
C ARG A 106 -14.50 -6.47 -3.41
N GLY A 107 -13.52 -6.58 -4.31
CA GLY A 107 -12.77 -5.43 -4.81
C GLY A 107 -13.65 -4.50 -5.63
N SER A 108 -13.16 -3.27 -5.85
CA SER A 108 -13.77 -2.35 -6.79
C SER A 108 -13.69 -2.93 -8.21
N GLY A 109 -14.75 -2.77 -9.02
CA GLY A 109 -14.79 -3.30 -10.38
C GLY A 109 -13.73 -2.75 -11.34
N PHE A 110 -13.01 -1.71 -10.92
CA PHE A 110 -11.90 -1.12 -11.67
C PHE A 110 -10.53 -1.71 -11.28
N SER A 111 -10.44 -2.42 -10.16
CA SER A 111 -9.20 -3.00 -9.67
C SER A 111 -9.00 -4.40 -10.26
N VAL A 112 -7.78 -4.73 -10.70
CA VAL A 112 -7.52 -5.97 -11.46
C VAL A 112 -7.72 -7.26 -10.65
N GLU A 113 -7.65 -7.20 -9.31
CA GLU A 113 -7.91 -8.35 -8.45
C GLU A 113 -9.40 -8.65 -8.23
N ALA A 114 -10.31 -7.76 -8.65
CA ALA A 114 -11.73 -7.91 -8.37
C ALA A 114 -12.35 -9.27 -8.79
N PRO A 115 -11.94 -9.90 -9.90
CA PRO A 115 -12.43 -11.23 -10.28
C PRO A 115 -11.95 -12.37 -9.37
N GLU A 116 -10.91 -12.15 -8.55
CA GLU A 116 -10.28 -13.16 -7.70
C GLU A 116 -10.99 -13.31 -6.33
N GLY A 117 -12.06 -12.53 -6.07
CA GLY A 117 -12.84 -12.60 -4.82
C GLY A 117 -12.11 -12.03 -3.60
N VAL A 118 -11.05 -11.28 -3.83
CA VAL A 118 -10.23 -10.58 -2.83
C VAL A 118 -10.16 -9.09 -3.15
N ARG A 119 -9.64 -8.32 -2.20
CA ARG A 119 -9.33 -6.90 -2.40
C ARG A 119 -8.06 -6.53 -1.66
N PHE A 120 -7.32 -5.57 -2.21
CA PHE A 120 -6.26 -4.94 -1.45
C PHE A 120 -6.82 -4.05 -0.32
N LEU A 121 -6.03 -3.89 0.74
CA LEU A 121 -6.34 -3.15 1.94
C LEU A 121 -5.10 -2.38 2.39
N ILE A 122 -5.24 -1.13 2.80
CA ILE A 122 -4.17 -0.42 3.51
C ILE A 122 -4.32 -0.66 5.02
N ARG A 123 -3.23 -1.13 5.63
CA ARG A 123 -2.97 -1.04 7.06
C ARG A 123 -2.02 0.13 7.31
N SER A 124 -2.16 0.77 8.45
CA SER A 124 -1.29 1.89 8.80
C SER A 124 -0.83 1.84 10.24
N ARG A 125 0.37 2.35 10.46
CA ARG A 125 0.89 2.72 11.78
C ARG A 125 1.43 4.13 11.73
N LEU A 126 1.47 4.81 12.87
CA LEU A 126 2.24 6.04 12.99
C LEU A 126 3.73 5.73 12.78
N LEU A 127 4.45 6.69 12.20
CA LEU A 127 5.89 6.67 12.20
C LEU A 127 6.43 6.90 13.60
N THR A 128 7.60 6.33 13.89
CA THR A 128 8.37 6.72 15.06
C THR A 128 8.98 8.11 14.84
N ASP A 129 9.35 8.80 15.92
CA ASP A 129 9.99 10.12 15.83
C ASP A 129 11.26 10.09 14.96
N GLU A 130 12.01 8.98 15.01
CA GLU A 130 13.18 8.76 14.15
C GLU A 130 12.80 8.64 12.68
N GLU A 131 11.73 7.91 12.35
CA GLU A 131 11.27 7.74 10.97
C GLU A 131 10.64 9.01 10.39
N ASP A 132 9.91 9.79 11.21
CA ASP A 132 9.29 11.05 10.80
C ASP A 132 10.34 12.15 10.58
N ALA A 133 11.48 12.07 11.28
CA ALA A 133 12.62 12.98 11.10
C ALA A 133 13.47 12.65 9.86
N LEU A 134 13.33 11.46 9.27
CA LEU A 134 14.04 11.09 8.05
C LEU A 134 13.42 11.79 6.82
N PRO A 135 14.26 12.26 5.86
CA PRO A 135 13.74 12.77 4.60
C PRO A 135 13.00 11.65 3.85
N GLU A 136 11.89 12.00 3.20
CA GLU A 136 11.16 11.07 2.35
C GLU A 136 11.93 10.79 1.06
N VAL A 137 11.97 9.51 0.65
CA VAL A 137 12.40 9.14 -0.70
C VAL A 137 11.18 9.13 -1.59
N LEU A 138 11.00 10.20 -2.36
CA LEU A 138 10.16 10.12 -3.54
C LEU A 138 10.99 9.41 -4.62
N PRO A 139 10.54 8.28 -5.19
CA PRO A 139 11.22 7.69 -6.34
C PRO A 139 11.37 8.77 -7.41
N GLY A 140 12.61 8.97 -7.88
CA GLY A 140 12.98 10.10 -8.71
C GLY A 140 12.07 10.28 -9.94
N GLY A 141 11.77 11.54 -10.24
CA GLY A 141 11.25 11.95 -11.53
C GLY A 141 12.30 11.89 -12.64
#